data_AF-A0A1C6DM00-F1
#
_entry.id   AF-A0A1C6DM00-F1
#
_cell.length_a   1.000
_cell.length_b   1.000
_cell.length_c   1.000
_cell.angle_alpha   90.00
_cell.angle_beta   90.00
_cell.angle_gamma   90.00
#
_symmetry.space_group_name_H-M   'P 1'
#
loop_
_entity.id
_entity.type
_entity.pdbx_description
1 polymer ?
#
loop_
_entity_poly.entity_id
_entity_poly.type
_entity_poly.pdbx_seq_one_letter_code
_entity_poly.pdbx_strand_id
1 'polypeptide(L)'
;MKSYLEDMKALNLQNRTFAIIENGSWACKSGDLMQAFIDEELKNMTVLNERLSLASSLQADKAAELDQLADALVESLQEDLEN
;
A
#
# COMPACT_ATOMS: atom_id res chain seq x y z
N MET A 1 2.69 -9.65 -8.17
CA MET A 1 2.42 -9.20 -6.79
C MET A 1 1.86 -10.31 -5.90
N LYS A 2 0.83 -11.08 -6.32
CA LYS A 2 0.25 -12.16 -5.48
C LYS A 2 1.29 -13.09 -4.84
N SER A 3 2.22 -13.66 -5.61
CA SER A 3 3.26 -14.56 -5.06
C SER A 3 4.11 -13.90 -3.97
N TYR A 4 4.42 -12.61 -4.11
CA TYR A 4 5.19 -11.87 -3.10
C TYR A 4 4.42 -11.75 -1.78
N LEU A 5 3.12 -11.45 -1.84
CA LEU A 5 2.26 -11.40 -0.64
C LEU A 5 2.11 -12.78 0.01
N GLU A 6 2.03 -13.86 -0.78
CA GLU A 6 2.03 -15.24 -0.27
C GLU A 6 3.35 -15.59 0.42
N ASP A 7 4.49 -15.15 -0.13
CA ASP A 7 5.80 -15.35 0.48
C ASP A 7 5.91 -14.58 1.83
N MET A 8 5.41 -13.34 1.88
CA MET A 8 5.34 -12.56 3.13
C MET A 8 4.49 -13.25 4.20
N LYS A 9 3.36 -13.82 3.79
CA LYS A 9 2.51 -14.64 4.66
C LYS A 9 3.23 -15.89 5.16
N ALA A 10 3.90 -16.62 4.26
CA ALA A 10 4.64 -17.83 4.60
C ALA A 10 5.77 -17.56 5.61
N LEU A 11 6.38 -16.38 5.54
CA LEU A 11 7.41 -15.92 6.48
C LEU A 11 6.84 -15.31 7.77
N ASN A 12 5.50 -15.24 7.91
CA ASN A 12 4.82 -14.59 9.02
C ASN A 12 5.37 -13.17 9.28
N LEU A 13 5.51 -12.37 8.23
CA LEU A 13 5.84 -10.96 8.38
C LEU A 13 4.71 -10.25 9.14
N GLN A 14 5.06 -9.35 10.06
CA GLN A 14 4.12 -8.63 10.92
C GLN A 14 4.68 -7.25 11.29
N ASN A 15 3.84 -6.37 11.83
CA ASN A 15 4.18 -5.03 12.31
C ASN A 15 4.83 -4.21 11.18
N ARG A 16 4.10 -4.07 10.07
CA ARG A 16 4.51 -3.28 8.91
C ARG A 16 3.36 -2.42 8.43
N THR A 17 3.72 -1.23 7.97
CA THR A 17 2.78 -0.26 7.40
C THR A 17 2.90 -0.25 5.88
N PHE A 18 1.76 -0.28 5.19
CA PHE A 18 1.65 -0.41 3.75
C PHE A 18 0.95 0.81 3.16
N ALA A 19 1.56 1.40 2.14
CA ALA A 19 0.90 2.31 1.20
C ALA A 19 0.59 1.53 -0.09
N ILE A 20 -0.59 1.74 -0.68
CA ILE A 20 -0.99 1.06 -1.92
C ILE A 20 -0.96 2.03 -3.09
N ILE A 21 -0.15 1.69 -4.08
CA ILE A 21 -0.18 2.30 -5.41
C ILE A 21 -0.60 1.24 -6.40
N GLU A 22 -1.62 1.53 -7.19
CA GLU A 22 -2.03 0.67 -8.29
C GLU A 22 -1.92 1.38 -9.63
N ASN A 23 -1.67 0.60 -10.67
CA ASN A 23 -1.69 1.08 -12.04
C ASN A 23 -2.54 0.15 -12.88
N GLY A 24 -3.51 0.70 -13.59
CA GLY A 24 -4.22 -0.02 -14.63
C GLY A 24 -4.99 0.92 -15.54
N SER A 25 -5.07 0.53 -16.81
CA SER A 25 -5.71 1.36 -17.82
C SER A 25 -7.23 1.17 -17.85
N TRP A 26 -7.76 0.12 -17.19
CA TRP A 26 -9.19 -0.21 -17.18
C TRP A 26 -9.58 -1.07 -15.98
N ALA A 27 -10.71 -0.73 -15.35
CA ALA A 27 -11.34 -1.49 -14.26
C ALA A 27 -10.34 -2.00 -13.20
N CYS A 28 -9.48 -1.12 -12.70
CA CYS A 28 -8.42 -1.47 -11.76
C CYS A 28 -8.99 -2.07 -10.47
N LYS A 29 -8.50 -3.27 -10.13
CA LYS A 29 -8.86 -4.01 -8.92
C LYS A 29 -7.66 -4.53 -8.14
N SER A 30 -6.45 -4.27 -8.63
CA SER A 30 -5.24 -4.75 -7.98
C SER A 30 -5.10 -4.15 -6.59
N GLY A 31 -5.38 -2.85 -6.39
CA GLY A 31 -5.33 -2.24 -5.06
C GLY A 31 -6.33 -2.89 -4.09
N ASP A 32 -7.58 -3.06 -4.52
CA ASP A 32 -8.64 -3.71 -3.71
C ASP A 32 -8.23 -5.12 -3.28
N LEU A 33 -7.72 -5.92 -4.23
CA LEU A 33 -7.31 -7.31 -3.99
C LEU A 33 -6.07 -7.41 -3.09
N MET A 34 -5.12 -6.48 -3.24
CA MET A 34 -3.93 -6.44 -2.39
C MET A 34 -4.29 -6.03 -0.96
N GLN A 35 -5.15 -5.02 -0.80
CA GLN A 35 -5.63 -4.59 0.51
C GLN A 35 -6.38 -5.72 1.22
N ALA A 36 -7.35 -6.35 0.55
CA ALA A 36 -8.08 -7.48 1.11
C ALA A 36 -7.14 -8.62 1.55
N PHE A 37 -6.11 -8.93 0.77
CA PHE A 37 -5.12 -9.93 1.17
C PHE A 37 -4.34 -9.50 2.42
N ILE A 38 -3.90 -8.24 2.50
CA ILE A 38 -3.15 -7.74 3.67
C ILE A 38 -4.03 -7.77 4.91
N ASP A 39 -5.26 -7.31 4.82
CA ASP A 39 -6.21 -7.22 5.95
C ASP A 39 -6.66 -8.59 6.45
N GLU A 40 -6.91 -9.54 5.54
CA GLU A 40 -7.50 -10.84 5.88
C GLU A 40 -6.43 -11.93 6.15
N GLU A 41 -5.28 -11.88 5.49
CA GLU A 41 -4.31 -12.98 5.48
C GLU A 41 -3.02 -12.68 6.25
N LEU A 42 -2.70 -11.41 6.51
CA LEU A 42 -1.53 -10.99 7.28
C LEU A 42 -1.94 -10.47 8.66
N LYS A 43 -1.06 -10.64 9.65
CA LYS A 43 -1.35 -10.25 11.04
C LYS A 43 -0.59 -9.00 11.42
N ASN A 44 -1.24 -8.15 12.22
CA ASN A 44 -0.66 -6.91 12.74
C ASN A 44 -0.03 -6.05 11.64
N MET A 45 -0.76 -5.85 10.55
CA MET A 45 -0.37 -4.92 9.49
C MET A 45 -1.23 -3.67 9.58
N THR A 46 -0.66 -2.55 9.16
CA THR A 46 -1.36 -1.28 9.00
C THR A 46 -1.40 -0.96 7.52
N VAL A 47 -2.56 -0.66 6.97
CA VAL A 47 -2.69 -0.16 5.59
C VAL A 47 -3.13 1.30 5.68
N LEU A 48 -2.39 2.20 5.06
CA LEU A 48 -2.76 3.60 4.98
C LEU A 48 -4.05 3.75 4.18
N ASN A 49 -4.92 4.67 4.60
CA ASN A 49 -6.19 4.92 3.90
C ASN A 49 -5.96 5.59 2.54
N GLU A 50 -4.87 6.34 2.42
CA GLU A 50 -4.43 7.02 1.22
C GLU A 50 -3.98 5.98 0.17
N ARG A 51 -4.55 6.07 -1.03
CA ARG A 51 -4.22 5.22 -2.18
C ARG A 51 -4.02 6.07 -3.42
N LEU A 52 -3.01 5.73 -4.20
CA LEU A 52 -2.78 6.33 -5.51
C LEU A 52 -3.12 5.34 -6.63
N SER A 53 -4.03 5.74 -7.52
CA SER A 53 -4.40 4.97 -8.71
C SER A 53 -3.92 5.67 -9.98
N LEU A 54 -3.15 4.95 -10.79
CA LEU A 54 -2.57 5.42 -12.04
C LEU A 54 -3.26 4.79 -13.25
N ALA A 55 -3.43 5.58 -14.31
CA ALA A 55 -3.91 5.11 -15.60
C ALA A 55 -2.74 5.02 -16.59
N SER A 56 -2.02 3.89 -16.58
CA SER A 56 -0.83 3.61 -17.41
C SER A 56 0.46 4.28 -16.93
N SER A 57 0.48 5.59 -16.69
CA SER A 57 1.68 6.31 -16.21
C SER A 57 1.35 7.38 -15.18
N LEU A 58 2.35 7.79 -14.40
CA LEU A 58 2.21 8.95 -13.51
C LEU A 58 2.13 10.22 -14.34
N GLN A 59 1.07 10.99 -14.14
CA GLN A 59 0.84 12.28 -14.77
C GLN A 59 1.27 13.40 -13.79
N ALA A 60 1.64 14.57 -14.32
CA ALA A 60 2.20 15.65 -13.50
C ALA A 60 1.23 16.19 -12.44
N ASP A 61 -0.06 16.12 -12.70
CA ASP A 61 -1.13 16.48 -11.76
C ASP A 61 -1.26 15.50 -10.58
N LYS A 62 -0.78 14.26 -10.74
CA LYS A 62 -0.74 13.22 -9.71
C LYS A 62 0.55 13.18 -8.89
N ALA A 63 1.55 14.00 -9.25
CA ALA A 63 2.81 14.05 -8.50
C ALA A 63 2.60 14.53 -7.05
N ALA A 64 1.74 15.52 -6.84
CA ALA A 64 1.43 16.01 -5.49
C ALA A 64 0.72 14.97 -4.61
N GLU A 65 -0.14 14.14 -5.20
CA GLU A 65 -0.79 13.03 -4.48
C GLU A 65 0.23 11.94 -4.09
N LEU A 66 1.24 11.72 -4.93
CA LEU A 66 2.34 10.81 -4.63
C LEU A 66 3.20 11.34 -3.48
N ASP A 67 3.53 12.63 -3.49
CA ASP A 67 4.30 13.27 -2.42
C ASP A 67 3.54 13.19 -1.08
N GLN A 68 2.24 13.48 -1.09
CA GLN A 68 1.38 13.35 0.10
C GLN A 68 1.34 11.91 0.65
N LEU A 69 1.26 10.92 -0.24
CA LEU A 69 1.29 9.51 0.18
C LEU A 69 2.63 9.13 0.80
N ALA A 70 3.73 9.67 0.29
CA ALA A 70 5.06 9.45 0.84
C ALA A 70 5.20 10.09 2.23
N ASP A 71 4.72 11.33 2.40
CA ASP A 71 4.72 12.03 3.69
C ASP A 71 3.89 11.26 4.74
N ALA A 72 2.70 10.80 4.39
CA ALA A 72 1.84 10.01 5.28
C ALA A 72 2.51 8.69 5.70
N LEU A 73 3.25 8.04 4.79
CA LEU A 73 4.01 6.84 5.12
C LEU A 73 5.15 7.14 6.10
N VAL A 74 5.89 8.23 5.89
CA VAL A 74 6.96 8.63 6.81
C VAL A 74 6.41 8.98 8.19
N GLU A 75 5.30 9.71 8.26
CA GLU A 75 4.62 10.06 9.50
C GLU A 75 4.19 8.79 10.27
N SER A 76 3.55 7.84 9.59
CA SER A 76 3.15 6.57 10.23
C SER A 76 4.33 5.78 10.82
N LEU A 77 5.49 5.81 10.16
CA LEU A 77 6.70 5.15 10.68
C LEU A 77 7.27 5.86 11.90
N GLN A 78 7.14 7.18 11.98
CA GLN A 78 7.58 7.95 13.15
C GLN A 78 6.65 7.70 14.33
N GLU A 79 5.33 7.69 14.12
CA GLU A 79 4.35 7.32 15.15
C GLU A 79 4.62 5.92 15.71
N ASP A 80 4.91 4.94 14.85
CA ASP A 80 5.24 3.58 15.29
C ASP A 80 6.53 3.49 16.12
N LEU A 81 7.49 4.40 15.93
CA LEU A 81 8.76 4.44 16.68
C LEU A 81 8.62 5.13 18.05
N GLU A 82 7.65 6.03 18.18
CA GLU A 82 7.40 6.80 19.40
C GLU A 82 6.49 6.07 20.41
N ASN A 83 5.82 4.99 19.96
CA ASN A 83 4.96 4.10 20.76
C ASN A 83 5.69 2.85 21.28
#